data_AF-A0A9P5YLJ8-F1
#
_entry.id   AF-A0A9P5YLJ8-F1
#
_cell.length_a   1.000
_cell.length_b   1.000
_cell.length_c   1.000
_cell.angle_alpha   90.00
_cell.angle_beta   90.00
_cell.angle_gamma   90.00
#
_symmetry.space_group_name_H-M   'P 1'
#
loop_
_entity.id
_entity.type
_entity.pdbx_description
1 polymer ?
#
loop_
_entity_poly.entity_id
_entity_poly.type
_entity_poly.pdbx_seq_one_letter_code
_entity_poly.pdbx_strand_id
1 'polypeptide(L)'
;LTSTDLSAEKLNAYDRAICRTFSFKLQTNLTDRGYSMVPIAFQSDPPLPKIDTLRARVTFLAGFKPQHFDCCPNSCVYYTGLYDKLQKCPICNEPHFNENGVSRKHFTYIPIIPQLIASFRNAECVKEMSY
;
A
#
# COMPACT_ATOMS: atom_id res chain seq x y z
N LEU A 1 -18.99 19.99 23.23
CA LEU A 1 -19.20 18.62 23.75
C LEU A 1 -20.50 18.09 23.15
N THR A 2 -20.41 17.57 21.93
CA THR A 2 -21.43 16.67 21.36
C THR A 2 -20.64 15.54 20.74
N SER A 3 -20.51 14.48 21.52
CA SER A 3 -20.08 13.15 21.13
C SER A 3 -20.98 12.65 20.00
N THR A 4 -20.63 12.97 18.76
CA THR A 4 -21.02 12.11 17.65
C THR A 4 -20.13 10.89 17.77
N ASP A 5 -20.70 9.79 18.25
CA ASP A 5 -20.13 8.46 18.07
C ASP A 5 -19.67 8.32 16.62
N LEU A 6 -18.36 8.47 16.39
CA LEU A 6 -17.73 8.05 15.15
C LEU A 6 -17.69 6.52 15.22
N SER A 7 -18.86 5.90 15.05
CA SER A 7 -18.95 4.47 14.84
C SER A 7 -18.01 4.18 13.67
N ALA A 8 -16.93 3.45 13.94
CA ALA A 8 -16.11 2.86 12.89
C ALA A 8 -17.10 2.19 11.92
N GLU A 9 -17.26 2.76 10.73
CA GLU A 9 -18.17 2.20 9.74
C GLU A 9 -17.73 0.76 9.53
N LYS A 10 -18.56 -0.18 10.01
CA LYS A 10 -18.23 -1.60 9.94
C LYS A 10 -18.12 -1.93 8.46
N LEU A 11 -16.92 -2.23 7.98
CA LEU A 11 -16.69 -2.71 6.61
C LEU A 11 -17.75 -3.75 6.25
N ASN A 12 -18.33 -3.68 5.06
CA ASN A 12 -19.33 -4.64 4.62
C ASN A 12 -18.79 -6.08 4.72
N ALA A 13 -19.68 -7.07 4.92
CA ALA A 13 -19.35 -8.48 5.00
C ALA A 13 -18.46 -8.95 3.84
N TYR A 14 -18.73 -8.48 2.62
CA TYR A 14 -17.92 -8.81 1.45
C TYR A 14 -16.50 -8.23 1.52
N ASP A 15 -16.35 -6.96 1.92
CA ASP A 15 -15.03 -6.34 2.07
C ASP A 15 -14.21 -7.02 3.18
N ARG A 16 -14.86 -7.48 4.26
CA ARG A 16 -14.20 -8.30 5.28
C ARG A 16 -13.71 -9.64 4.73
N ALA A 17 -14.50 -10.29 3.87
CA ALA A 17 -14.08 -11.53 3.21
C ALA A 17 -12.87 -11.28 2.30
N ILE A 18 -12.87 -10.19 1.54
CA ILE A 18 -11.73 -9.77 0.71
C ILE A 18 -10.47 -9.56 1.56
N CYS A 19 -10.55 -8.81 2.66
CA CYS A 19 -9.41 -8.57 3.56
C CYS A 19 -8.88 -9.87 4.18
N ARG A 20 -9.76 -10.79 4.61
CA ARG A 20 -9.37 -12.10 5.15
C ARG A 20 -8.67 -12.95 4.12
N THR A 21 -9.21 -13.01 2.92
CA THR A 21 -8.62 -13.75 1.80
C THR A 21 -7.25 -13.18 1.41
N PHE A 22 -7.09 -11.86 1.42
CA PHE A 22 -5.80 -11.22 1.21
C PHE A 22 -4.80 -11.58 2.31
N SER A 23 -5.21 -11.51 3.58
CA SER A 23 -4.38 -11.90 4.73
C SER A 23 -3.95 -13.36 4.63
N PHE A 24 -4.86 -14.27 4.30
CA PHE A 24 -4.57 -15.68 4.10
C PHE A 24 -3.50 -15.88 3.03
N LYS A 25 -3.64 -15.21 1.88
CA LYS A 25 -2.66 -15.26 0.80
C LYS A 25 -1.27 -14.79 1.27
N LEU A 26 -1.20 -13.68 2.00
CA LEU A 26 0.06 -13.13 2.51
C LEU A 26 0.72 -14.06 3.53
N GLN A 27 -0.06 -14.57 4.49
CA GLN A 27 0.44 -15.43 5.55
C GLN A 27 0.91 -16.81 5.05
N THR A 28 0.32 -17.29 3.96
CA THR A 28 0.67 -18.59 3.36
C THR A 28 1.66 -18.48 2.20
N ASN A 29 2.09 -17.28 1.83
CA ASN A 29 2.90 -17.02 0.62
C ASN A 29 2.30 -17.64 -0.65
N LEU A 30 0.97 -17.65 -0.76
CA LEU A 30 0.29 -18.26 -1.89
C LEU A 30 0.58 -17.49 -3.19
N THR A 31 1.06 -18.21 -4.21
CA THR A 31 1.33 -17.62 -5.53
C THR A 31 0.06 -17.13 -6.20
N ASP A 32 0.18 -16.22 -7.17
CA ASP A 32 -0.97 -15.73 -7.96
C ASP A 32 -1.67 -16.88 -8.70
N ARG A 33 -0.90 -17.86 -9.16
CA ARG A 33 -1.42 -19.09 -9.76
C ARG A 33 -2.14 -19.96 -8.72
N GLY A 34 -1.59 -20.11 -7.51
CA GLY A 34 -2.27 -20.84 -6.43
C GLY A 34 -3.59 -20.18 -6.04
N TYR A 35 -3.62 -18.85 -6.05
CA TYR A 35 -4.82 -18.06 -5.75
C TYR A 35 -5.96 -18.30 -6.75
N SER A 36 -5.69 -18.67 -8.02
CA SER A 36 -6.77 -18.91 -8.99
C SER A 36 -7.68 -20.06 -8.58
N MET A 37 -7.22 -20.95 -7.69
CA MET A 37 -7.99 -22.07 -7.16
C MET A 37 -8.84 -21.68 -5.94
N VAL A 38 -8.54 -20.55 -5.28
CA VAL A 38 -9.20 -20.13 -4.03
C VAL A 38 -10.70 -19.90 -4.23
N PRO A 39 -11.17 -19.15 -5.26
CA PRO A 39 -12.61 -18.97 -5.48
C PRO A 39 -13.36 -20.28 -5.77
N ILE A 40 -12.66 -21.30 -6.29
CA ILE A 40 -13.22 -22.62 -6.59
C ILE A 40 -13.30 -23.47 -5.31
N ALA A 41 -12.23 -23.47 -4.51
CA ALA A 41 -12.15 -24.23 -3.26
C ALA A 41 -13.05 -23.65 -2.17
N PHE A 42 -13.20 -22.32 -2.13
CA PHE A 42 -14.01 -21.60 -1.15
C PHE A 42 -15.20 -20.95 -1.84
N GLN A 43 -16.23 -21.76 -2.10
CA GLN A 43 -17.49 -21.32 -2.68
C GLN A 43 -18.15 -20.32 -1.73
N SER A 44 -18.10 -19.05 -2.10
CA SER A 44 -18.63 -17.90 -1.35
C SER A 44 -19.70 -17.22 -2.19
N ASP A 45 -20.70 -16.62 -1.54
CA ASP A 45 -21.74 -15.84 -2.18
C ASP A 45 -21.74 -14.40 -1.64
N PRO A 46 -21.40 -13.38 -2.45
CA PRO A 46 -20.89 -13.48 -3.83
C PRO A 46 -19.45 -14.04 -3.88
N PRO A 47 -19.02 -14.59 -5.03
CA PRO A 47 -17.71 -15.22 -5.16
C PRO A 47 -16.56 -14.24 -4.91
N LEU A 48 -15.45 -14.78 -4.40
CA LEU A 48 -14.22 -14.03 -4.20
C LEU A 48 -13.69 -13.49 -5.55
N PRO A 49 -13.19 -12.25 -5.58
CA PRO A 49 -12.70 -11.65 -6.82
C PRO A 49 -11.37 -12.28 -7.26
N LYS A 50 -11.03 -12.08 -8.54
CA LYS A 50 -9.70 -12.36 -9.07
C LYS A 50 -8.65 -11.56 -8.32
N ILE A 51 -7.39 -11.99 -8.39
CA ILE A 51 -6.34 -11.41 -7.57
C ILE A 51 -6.14 -9.90 -7.81
N ASP A 52 -6.24 -9.43 -9.05
CA ASP A 52 -6.00 -8.02 -9.35
C ASP A 52 -7.13 -7.13 -8.83
N THR A 53 -8.39 -7.57 -8.97
CA THR A 53 -9.54 -6.90 -8.37
C THR A 53 -9.51 -6.96 -6.85
N LEU A 54 -9.05 -8.08 -6.27
CA LEU A 54 -8.83 -8.21 -4.84
C LEU A 54 -7.80 -7.19 -4.35
N ARG A 55 -6.62 -7.11 -5.00
CA ARG A 55 -5.57 -6.13 -4.67
C ARG A 55 -6.07 -4.70 -4.80
N ALA A 56 -6.75 -4.37 -5.90
CA ALA A 56 -7.30 -3.04 -6.13
C ALA A 56 -8.32 -2.66 -5.04
N ARG A 57 -9.20 -3.59 -4.65
CA ARG A 57 -10.18 -3.37 -3.58
C ARG A 57 -9.50 -3.19 -2.22
N VAL A 58 -8.50 -4.00 -1.89
CA VAL A 58 -7.72 -3.84 -0.64
C VAL A 58 -7.00 -2.50 -0.60
N THR A 59 -6.35 -2.09 -1.69
CA THR A 59 -5.69 -0.78 -1.78
C THR A 59 -6.70 0.36 -1.59
N PHE A 60 -7.90 0.24 -2.17
CA PHE A 60 -8.97 1.20 -1.95
C PHE A 60 -9.40 1.27 -0.47
N LEU A 61 -9.60 0.11 0.16
CA LEU A 61 -9.99 0.01 1.57
C LEU A 61 -8.91 0.51 2.53
N ALA A 62 -7.63 0.36 2.18
CA ALA A 62 -6.51 0.82 2.98
C ALA A 62 -6.46 2.35 3.13
N GLY A 63 -7.11 3.09 2.22
CA GLY A 63 -7.31 4.54 2.38
C GLY A 63 -6.04 5.39 2.21
N PHE A 64 -4.92 4.82 1.75
CA PHE A 64 -3.71 5.55 1.40
C PHE A 64 -3.27 5.25 -0.03
N LYS A 65 -2.66 6.24 -0.68
CA LYS A 65 -2.06 6.10 -2.00
C LYS A 65 -0.54 6.11 -1.85
N PRO A 66 0.17 5.05 -2.27
CA PRO A 66 1.62 5.08 -2.36
C PRO A 66 2.08 6.24 -3.24
N GLN A 67 3.14 6.91 -2.84
CA GLN A 67 3.79 7.97 -3.60
C GLN A 67 5.10 7.44 -4.16
N HIS A 68 5.36 7.66 -5.44
CA HIS A 68 6.60 7.25 -6.06
C HIS A 68 7.50 8.46 -6.24
N PHE A 69 8.75 8.31 -5.81
CA PHE A 69 9.77 9.32 -5.97
C PHE A 69 10.94 8.75 -6.74
N ASP A 70 11.41 9.52 -7.72
CA ASP A 70 12.57 9.15 -8.50
C ASP A 70 13.82 9.31 -7.65
N CYS A 71 14.71 8.33 -7.73
CA CYS A 71 15.93 8.36 -6.94
C CYS A 71 17.13 7.90 -7.76
N CYS A 72 18.31 8.32 -7.30
CA CYS A 72 19.57 7.85 -7.85
C CYS A 72 19.63 6.31 -7.72
N PRO A 73 20.20 5.58 -8.70
CA PRO A 73 20.40 4.13 -8.57
C PRO A 73 21.17 3.75 -7.29
N ASN A 74 22.22 4.52 -6.98
CA ASN A 74 22.98 4.44 -5.72
C ASN A 74 22.30 5.07 -4.49
N SER A 75 21.05 5.51 -4.60
CA SER A 75 20.24 6.12 -3.52
C SER A 75 20.83 7.37 -2.88
N CYS A 76 21.77 8.06 -3.53
CA CYS A 76 22.42 9.24 -2.97
C CYS A 76 21.46 10.43 -2.78
N VAL A 77 20.56 10.63 -3.74
CA VAL A 77 19.58 11.73 -3.76
C VAL A 77 18.22 11.26 -4.27
N TYR A 78 17.19 12.03 -3.89
CA TYR A 78 15.85 11.98 -4.45
C TYR A 78 15.65 13.15 -5.40
N TYR A 79 15.17 12.87 -6.61
CA TYR A 79 14.89 13.87 -7.63
C TYR A 79 13.52 14.49 -7.36
N THR A 80 13.48 15.39 -6.38
CA THR A 80 12.28 16.14 -5.99
C THR A 80 12.65 17.60 -5.73
N GLY A 81 11.69 18.51 -5.92
CA GLY A 81 11.88 19.94 -5.65
C GLY A 81 13.04 20.54 -6.44
N LEU A 82 14.09 20.96 -5.75
CA LEU A 82 15.28 21.57 -6.36
C LEU A 82 16.04 20.62 -7.29
N TYR A 83 15.94 19.31 -7.05
CA TYR A 83 16.64 18.28 -7.80
C TYR A 83 15.82 17.70 -8.96
N ASP A 84 14.57 18.12 -9.13
CA ASP A 84 13.60 17.56 -10.08
C ASP A 84 14.07 17.65 -11.55
N LYS A 85 14.77 18.74 -11.91
CA LYS A 85 15.26 18.96 -13.27
C LYS A 85 16.65 18.37 -13.54
N LEU A 86 17.28 17.74 -12.54
CA LEU A 86 18.62 17.17 -12.73
C LEU A 86 18.57 15.90 -13.57
N GLN A 87 19.46 15.86 -14.56
CA GLN A 87 19.65 14.70 -15.43
C GLN A 87 20.70 13.73 -14.88
N LYS A 88 21.52 14.19 -13.93
CA LYS A 88 22.59 13.41 -13.29
C LYS A 88 22.61 13.67 -11.79
N CYS A 89 23.01 12.65 -11.04
CA CYS A 89 23.19 12.75 -9.60
C CYS A 89 24.35 13.71 -9.30
N PRO A 90 24.18 14.72 -8.42
CA PRO A 90 25.25 15.65 -8.06
C PRO A 90 26.36 15.02 -7.20
N ILE A 91 26.14 13.80 -6.67
CA ILE A 91 27.09 13.12 -5.77
C ILE A 91 27.91 12.08 -6.53
N CYS A 92 27.25 11.18 -7.26
CA CYS A 92 27.92 10.06 -7.95
C CYS A 92 27.95 10.18 -9.48
N ASN A 93 27.43 11.29 -10.04
CA ASN A 93 27.36 11.56 -11.48
C ASN A 93 26.61 10.52 -12.33
N GLU A 94 25.91 9.57 -11.70
CA GLU A 94 25.08 8.62 -12.43
C GLU A 94 23.92 9.32 -13.15
N PRO A 95 23.56 8.84 -14.35
CA PRO A 95 22.39 9.36 -15.05
C PRO A 95 21.12 9.02 -14.27
N HIS A 96 20.22 10.00 -14.19
CA HIS A 96 18.89 9.86 -13.59
C HIS A 96 18.02 8.90 -14.43
N PHE A 97 17.97 9.13 -15.74
CA PHE A 97 17.16 8.34 -16.67
C PHE A 97 17.99 7.28 -17.39
N ASN A 98 17.32 6.22 -17.85
CA ASN A 98 17.89 5.25 -18.78
C ASN A 98 17.78 5.76 -20.24
N GLU A 99 18.24 4.96 -21.19
CA GLU A 99 18.20 5.27 -22.63
C GLU A 99 16.77 5.51 -23.15
N ASN A 100 15.77 4.96 -22.47
CA ASN A 100 14.35 5.12 -22.81
C ASN A 100 13.70 6.34 -22.14
N GLY A 101 14.46 7.16 -21.42
CA GLY A 101 13.94 8.34 -20.70
C GLY A 101 13.15 8.01 -19.43
N VAL A 102 13.24 6.78 -18.92
CA VAL A 102 12.57 6.34 -17.68
C VAL A 102 13.56 6.41 -16.52
N SER A 103 13.09 6.84 -15.35
CA SER A 103 13.93 6.91 -14.15
C SER A 103 14.48 5.52 -13.83
N ARG A 104 15.77 5.45 -13.50
CA ARG A 104 16.44 4.17 -13.27
C ARG A 104 16.03 3.51 -11.96
N LYS A 105 15.48 4.27 -11.02
CA LYS A 105 15.03 3.76 -9.72
C LYS A 105 13.92 4.64 -9.15
N HIS A 106 12.90 3.98 -8.60
CA HIS A 106 11.84 4.63 -7.85
C HIS A 106 11.85 4.14 -6.40
N PHE A 107 11.59 5.05 -5.47
CA PHE A 107 11.27 4.74 -4.10
C PHE A 107 9.76 4.91 -3.89
N THR A 108 9.14 3.88 -3.31
CA THR A 108 7.72 3.90 -2.98
C THR A 108 7.54 4.32 -1.52
N TYR A 109 7.08 5.54 -1.31
CA TYR A 109 6.72 6.07 -0.01
C TYR A 109 5.26 5.71 0.34
N ILE A 110 5.05 5.13 1.51
CA ILE A 110 3.73 4.90 2.07
C ILE A 110 3.44 6.03 3.07
N PRO A 111 2.44 6.90 2.81
CA PRO A 111 2.18 8.07 3.66
C PRO A 111 1.99 7.70 5.13
N ILE A 112 2.78 8.29 6.02
CA ILE A 112 2.76 7.95 7.46
C ILE A 112 1.59 8.60 8.20
N ILE A 113 1.19 9.81 7.80
CA ILE A 113 0.10 10.57 8.44
C ILE A 113 -1.21 9.77 8.53
N PRO A 114 -1.77 9.20 7.43
CA PRO A 114 -3.01 8.43 7.53
C PRO A 114 -2.85 7.16 8.38
N GLN A 115 -1.66 6.55 8.39
CA GLN A 115 -1.37 5.40 9.24
C GLN A 115 -1.42 5.77 10.72
N LEU A 116 -0.77 6.88 11.10
CA LEU A 116 -0.79 7.37 12.49
C LEU A 116 -2.22 7.72 12.92
N ILE A 117 -2.99 8.42 12.09
CA ILE A 117 -4.39 8.75 12.40
C ILE A 117 -5.20 7.45 12.63
N ALA A 118 -5.00 6.42 11.80
CA ALA A 118 -5.66 5.13 11.98
C ALA A 118 -5.23 4.44 13.29
N SER A 119 -3.94 4.45 13.63
CA SER A 119 -3.43 3.90 14.90
C SER A 119 -4.02 4.61 16.12
N PHE A 120 -4.07 5.95 16.12
CA PHE A 120 -4.64 6.73 17.22
C PHE A 120 -6.16 6.56 17.37
N ARG A 121 -6.87 6.12 16.32
CA ARG A 121 -8.29 5.79 16.39
C ARG A 121 -8.56 4.42 17.00
N ASN A 122 -7.55 3.56 17.10
CA ASN A 122 -7.68 2.24 17.71
C ASN A 122 -7.24 2.29 19.18
N ALA A 123 -8.18 2.05 20.10
CA ALA A 123 -7.92 2.09 21.54
C ALA A 123 -6.87 1.06 22.00
N GLU A 124 -6.74 -0.09 21.33
CA GLU A 124 -5.70 -1.08 21.62
C GLU A 124 -4.33 -0.54 21.20
N CYS A 125 -4.20 -0.03 19.96
CA CYS A 125 -2.96 0.56 19.49
C CYS A 125 -2.51 1.74 20.35
N VAL A 126 -3.45 2.59 20.80
CA VAL A 126 -3.11 3.72 21.69
C VAL A 126 -2.50 3.25 23.00
N LYS A 127 -3.02 2.15 23.59
CA LYS A 127 -2.46 1.58 24.83
C LYS A 127 -1.05 1.02 24.63
N GLU A 128 -0.78 0.40 23.49
CA GLU A 128 0.55 -0.10 23.16
C GLU A 128 1.56 1.03 22.89
N MET A 129 1.09 2.17 22.40
CA MET A 129 1.92 3.36 22.13
C MET A 129 2.19 4.22 23.37
N SER A 130 1.37 4.10 24.42
CA SER A 130 1.63 4.73 25.71
C SER A 130 2.61 3.88 26.50
N TYR A 131 3.90 4.13 26.29
CA TYR A 131 5.00 3.58 27.09
C TYR A 131 4.92 3.98 28.56
#